data_AF-A0A953W7X3-F1
#
_entry.id   AF-A0A953W7X3-F1
#
_cell.length_a   1.000
_cell.length_b   1.000
_cell.length_c   1.000
_cell.angle_alpha   90.00
_cell.angle_beta   90.00
_cell.angle_gamma   90.00
#
_symmetry.space_group_name_H-M   'P 1'
#
loop_
_entity.id
_entity.type
_entity.pdbx_description
1 polymer ?
#
loop_
_entity_poly.entity_id
_entity_poly.type
_entity_poly.pdbx_seq_one_letter_code
_entity_poly.pdbx_strand_id
1 'polypeptide(L)'
;MSDWLIIAAGLAILTAGADVLIRGASALARRCGVSELLIGLTLVGFGTSTPELVSSIQAALSGSPGVALGNVIGSNIANILLILGLSAAIAPFAVDQKAFNRDGAVVLGATVAVIAVSMTGEFNRIAGVGFLAAISAYL
;
A
#
# COMPACT_ATOMS: atom_id res chain seq x y z
N MET A 1 0.02 -28.20 15.01
CA MET A 1 0.97 -27.32 14.28
C MET A 1 0.98 -26.01 15.03
N SER A 2 2.12 -25.50 15.52
CA SER A 2 2.10 -24.26 16.30
C SER A 2 1.61 -23.12 15.39
N ASP A 3 0.65 -22.32 15.87
CA ASP A 3 0.02 -21.26 15.06
C ASP A 3 1.04 -20.30 14.43
N TRP A 4 2.18 -20.11 15.10
CA TRP A 4 3.34 -19.37 14.61
C TRP A 4 3.93 -19.89 13.31
N LEU A 5 3.99 -21.21 13.11
CA LEU A 5 4.49 -21.81 11.86
C LEU A 5 3.52 -21.52 10.70
N ILE A 6 2.22 -21.56 10.96
CA ILE A 6 1.19 -21.27 9.95
C ILE A 6 1.26 -19.79 9.57
N ILE A 7 1.42 -18.89 10.55
CA ILE A 7 1.59 -17.45 10.32
C ILE A 7 2.84 -17.18 9.48
N ALA A 8 3.99 -17.76 9.87
CA ALA A 8 5.24 -17.56 9.16
C ALA A 8 5.19 -18.09 7.71
N ALA A 9 4.64 -19.29 7.51
CA ALA A 9 4.46 -19.86 6.18
C ALA A 9 3.48 -19.04 5.33
N GLY A 10 2.36 -18.59 5.91
CA GLY A 10 1.39 -17.74 5.24
C GLY A 10 1.98 -16.42 4.77
N LEU A 11 2.75 -15.74 5.64
CA LEU A 11 3.46 -14.51 5.29
C LEU A 11 4.50 -14.74 4.18
N ALA A 12 5.26 -15.82 4.24
CA ALA A 12 6.25 -16.15 3.22
C ALA A 12 5.58 -16.43 1.85
N ILE A 13 4.49 -17.19 1.83
CA ILE A 13 3.75 -17.48 0.60
C ILE A 13 3.11 -16.21 0.03
N LEU A 14 2.51 -15.37 0.88
CA LEU A 14 1.85 -14.14 0.45
C LEU A 14 2.84 -13.15 -0.17
N THR A 15 4.01 -12.96 0.47
CA THR A 15 5.07 -12.09 -0.04
C THR A 15 5.70 -12.62 -1.33
N ALA A 16 6.00 -13.94 -1.39
CA ALA A 16 6.50 -14.57 -2.61
C ALA A 16 5.48 -14.50 -3.76
N GLY A 17 4.20 -14.72 -3.48
CA GLY A 17 3.13 -14.62 -4.47
C GLY A 17 3.00 -13.21 -5.04
N ALA A 18 3.14 -12.17 -4.21
CA ALA A 18 3.17 -10.79 -4.68
C ALA A 18 4.39 -10.49 -5.55
N ASP A 19 5.60 -10.96 -5.19
CA ASP A 19 6.79 -10.79 -6.03
C ASP A 19 6.61 -11.44 -7.42
N VAL A 20 6.06 -12.66 -7.46
CA VAL A 20 5.75 -13.35 -8.73
C VAL A 20 4.72 -12.57 -9.55
N LEU A 21 3.66 -12.05 -8.92
CA LEU A 21 2.64 -11.24 -9.58
C LEU A 21 3.24 -9.98 -10.21
N ILE A 22 4.08 -9.24 -9.45
CA ILE A 22 4.74 -8.02 -9.92
C ILE A 22 5.62 -8.29 -11.13
N ARG A 23 6.46 -9.33 -11.04
CA ARG A 23 7.38 -9.69 -12.14
C ARG A 23 6.61 -10.09 -13.39
N GLY A 24 5.57 -10.92 -13.24
CA GLY A 24 4.73 -11.39 -14.34
C GLY A 24 4.00 -10.23 -15.02
N ALA A 25 3.32 -9.39 -14.25
CA ALA A 25 2.55 -8.27 -14.77
C ALA A 25 3.48 -7.17 -15.36
N SER A 26 4.67 -6.93 -14.79
CA SER A 26 5.67 -6.02 -15.35
C SER A 26 6.20 -6.52 -16.70
N ALA A 27 6.46 -7.83 -16.82
CA ALA A 27 6.90 -8.44 -18.07
C ALA A 27 5.83 -8.35 -19.17
N LEU A 28 4.56 -8.50 -18.81
CA LEU A 28 3.44 -8.33 -19.75
C LEU A 28 3.30 -6.86 -20.18
N ALA A 29 3.34 -5.92 -19.24
CA ALA A 29 3.23 -4.49 -19.53
C ALA A 29 4.33 -4.00 -20.49
N ARG A 30 5.59 -4.44 -20.28
CA ARG A 30 6.69 -4.18 -21.22
C ARG A 30 6.40 -4.68 -22.63
N ARG A 31 5.86 -5.90 -22.77
CA ARG A 31 5.51 -6.47 -24.09
C ARG A 31 4.37 -5.70 -24.77
N CYS A 32 3.50 -5.08 -24.00
CA CYS A 32 2.43 -4.21 -24.49
C CYS A 32 2.90 -2.76 -24.79
N GLY A 33 4.20 -2.45 -24.65
CA GLY A 33 4.74 -1.12 -24.95
C GLY A 33 4.50 -0.07 -23.85
N VAL A 34 4.15 -0.50 -22.63
CA VAL A 34 4.00 0.41 -21.48
C VAL A 34 5.38 0.89 -21.01
N SER A 35 5.52 2.17 -20.69
CA SER A 35 6.78 2.76 -20.23
C SER A 35 7.20 2.22 -18.85
N GLU A 36 8.51 2.07 -18.64
CA GLU A 36 9.06 1.67 -17.33
C GLU A 36 8.65 2.63 -16.20
N LEU A 37 8.45 3.92 -16.51
CA LEU A 37 7.92 4.90 -15.56
C LEU A 37 6.51 4.52 -15.08
N LEU A 38 5.61 4.17 -16.00
CA LEU A 38 4.24 3.80 -15.63
C LEU A 38 4.20 2.46 -14.90
N ILE A 39 5.04 1.50 -15.31
CA ILE A 39 5.20 0.21 -14.62
C ILE A 39 5.68 0.43 -13.18
N GLY A 40 6.68 1.29 -12.96
CA GLY A 40 7.17 1.62 -11.63
C GLY A 40 6.14 2.35 -10.77
N LEU A 41 5.48 3.36 -11.33
CA LEU A 41 4.52 4.19 -10.60
C LEU A 41 3.24 3.41 -10.21
N THR A 42 2.77 2.53 -11.10
CA THR A 42 1.49 1.83 -10.91
C THR A 42 1.69 0.38 -10.52
N LEU A 43 2.40 -0.38 -11.33
CA LEU A 43 2.39 -1.84 -11.27
C LEU A 43 3.29 -2.36 -10.15
N VAL A 44 4.44 -1.73 -9.94
CA VAL A 44 5.31 -2.00 -8.79
C VAL A 44 4.68 -1.43 -7.51
N GLY A 45 4.19 -0.18 -7.54
CA GLY A 45 3.54 0.45 -6.38
C GLY A 45 2.33 -0.32 -5.83
N PHE A 46 1.36 -0.66 -6.69
CA PHE A 46 0.23 -1.52 -6.29
C PHE A 46 0.68 -2.94 -5.97
N GLY A 47 1.66 -3.43 -6.71
CA GLY A 47 2.20 -4.76 -6.54
C GLY A 47 2.76 -5.01 -5.15
N THR A 48 3.59 -4.10 -4.65
CA THR A 48 4.18 -4.21 -3.31
C THR A 48 3.16 -4.10 -2.19
N SER A 49 2.02 -3.44 -2.44
CA SER A 49 0.91 -3.33 -1.48
C SER A 49 -0.19 -4.38 -1.69
N THR A 50 0.01 -5.34 -2.61
CA THR A 50 -0.96 -6.40 -2.89
C THR A 50 -1.15 -7.35 -1.69
N PRO A 51 -0.08 -7.82 -0.99
CA PRO A 51 -0.23 -8.59 0.24
C PRO A 51 -1.12 -7.89 1.27
N GLU A 52 -0.88 -6.61 1.49
CA GLU A 52 -1.59 -5.77 2.45
C GLU A 52 -3.05 -5.60 2.03
N LEU A 53 -3.31 -5.36 0.75
CA LEU A 53 -4.66 -5.27 0.22
C LEU A 53 -5.44 -6.57 0.46
N VAL A 54 -4.85 -7.72 0.11
CA VAL A 54 -5.48 -9.04 0.28
C VAL A 54 -5.71 -9.35 1.76
N SER A 55 -4.73 -9.05 2.62
CA SER A 55 -4.82 -9.23 4.07
C SER A 55 -5.91 -8.35 4.68
N SER A 56 -5.96 -7.06 4.33
CA SER A 56 -6.97 -6.12 4.80
C SER A 56 -8.38 -6.48 4.31
N ILE A 57 -8.54 -6.91 3.06
CA ILE A 57 -9.84 -7.38 2.54
C ILE A 57 -10.30 -8.63 3.30
N GLN A 58 -9.43 -9.62 3.49
CA GLN A 58 -9.79 -10.82 4.25
C GLN A 58 -10.16 -10.50 5.69
N ALA A 59 -9.41 -9.62 6.37
CA ALA A 59 -9.72 -9.18 7.72
C ALA A 59 -11.08 -8.47 7.81
N ALA A 60 -11.38 -7.58 6.85
CA ALA A 60 -12.67 -6.89 6.79
C ALA A 60 -13.83 -7.85 6.52
N LEU A 61 -13.67 -8.79 5.57
CA LEU A 61 -14.68 -9.81 5.27
C LEU A 61 -14.89 -10.80 6.42
N SER A 62 -13.86 -11.03 7.24
CA SER A 62 -13.93 -11.90 8.43
C SER A 62 -14.51 -11.20 9.67
N GLY A 63 -15.14 -10.03 9.50
CA GLY A 63 -15.73 -9.27 10.61
C GLY A 63 -14.71 -8.62 11.54
N SER A 64 -13.46 -8.46 11.11
CA SER A 64 -12.36 -7.88 11.88
C SER A 64 -11.83 -6.58 11.25
N PRO A 65 -12.66 -5.52 11.09
CA PRO A 65 -12.26 -4.29 10.40
C PRO A 65 -11.13 -3.53 11.11
N GLY A 66 -10.99 -3.67 12.44
CA GLY A 66 -9.87 -3.10 13.18
C GLY A 66 -8.51 -3.66 12.76
N VAL A 67 -8.45 -4.95 12.40
CA VAL A 67 -7.23 -5.58 11.87
C VAL A 67 -6.93 -5.05 10.47
N ALA A 68 -7.96 -4.86 9.64
CA ALA A 68 -7.81 -4.29 8.30
C ALA A 68 -7.25 -2.85 8.35
N LEU A 69 -7.76 -2.02 9.26
CA LEU A 69 -7.26 -0.65 9.49
C LEU A 69 -5.86 -0.65 10.09
N GLY A 70 -5.60 -1.52 11.07
CA GLY A 70 -4.29 -1.69 11.67
C GLY A 70 -3.22 -2.05 10.65
N ASN A 71 -3.55 -2.92 9.69
CA ASN A 71 -2.66 -3.26 8.58
C ASN A 71 -2.37 -2.04 7.68
N VAL A 72 -3.38 -1.29 7.25
CA VAL A 72 -3.19 -0.11 6.38
C VAL A 72 -2.37 0.98 7.08
N ILE A 73 -2.74 1.34 8.32
CA ILE A 73 -2.08 2.40 9.07
C ILE A 73 -0.66 1.98 9.46
N GLY A 74 -0.51 0.75 9.97
CA GLY A 74 0.79 0.21 10.37
C GLY A 74 1.78 0.13 9.23
N SER A 75 1.36 -0.34 8.05
CA SER A 75 2.23 -0.42 6.87
C SER A 75 2.68 0.96 6.39
N ASN A 76 1.82 1.99 6.41
CA ASN A 76 2.23 3.35 6.04
C ASN A 76 3.21 3.96 7.04
N ILE A 77 3.03 3.72 8.34
CA ILE A 77 3.99 4.14 9.37
C ILE A 77 5.34 3.46 9.16
N ALA A 78 5.36 2.14 8.93
CA ALA A 78 6.58 1.40 8.65
C ALA A 78 7.26 1.87 7.36
N ASN A 79 6.51 2.10 6.29
CA ASN A 79 7.06 2.57 5.02
C ASN A 79 7.76 3.93 5.16
N ILE A 80 7.16 4.87 5.88
CA ILE A 80 7.70 6.23 6.01
C ILE A 80 8.81 6.29 7.05
N LEU A 81 8.58 5.78 8.26
CA LEU A 81 9.51 5.96 9.38
C LEU A 81 10.65 4.94 9.35
N LEU A 82 10.34 3.67 9.05
CA LEU A 82 11.33 2.61 9.04
C LEU A 82 12.03 2.51 7.70
N ILE A 83 11.30 2.23 6.61
CA ILE A 83 11.93 1.97 5.31
C ILE A 83 12.54 3.25 4.74
N LEU A 84 11.72 4.27 4.47
CA LEU A 84 12.18 5.53 3.89
C LEU A 84 13.17 6.26 4.81
N GLY A 85 12.86 6.35 6.11
CA GLY A 85 13.74 6.97 7.10
C GLY A 85 15.11 6.30 7.19
N LEU A 86 15.16 4.97 7.25
CA LEU A 86 16.43 4.23 7.30
C LEU A 86 17.18 4.31 5.97
N SER A 87 16.49 4.20 4.83
CA SER A 87 17.12 4.35 3.51
C SER A 87 17.78 5.73 3.36
N ALA A 88 17.09 6.80 3.76
CA ALA A 88 17.63 8.16 3.72
C ALA A 88 18.81 8.36 4.69
N ALA A 89 18.81 7.69 5.85
CA ALA A 89 19.90 7.74 6.81
C ALA A 89 21.16 6.99 6.34
N ILE A 90 20.99 5.85 5.66
CA ILE A 90 22.09 5.02 5.15
C ILE A 90 22.69 5.62 3.87
N ALA A 91 21.82 6.01 2.93
CA ALA A 91 22.22 6.47 1.61
C ALA A 91 21.36 7.68 1.21
N PRO A 92 21.78 8.91 1.53
CA PRO A 92 21.06 10.11 1.13
C PRO A 92 20.90 10.15 -0.40
N PHE A 93 19.67 10.36 -0.88
CA PHE A 93 19.34 10.44 -2.30
C PHE A 93 18.65 11.75 -2.63
N ALA A 94 18.85 12.24 -3.86
CA ALA A 94 18.13 13.40 -4.36
C ALA A 94 16.70 13.01 -4.75
N VAL A 95 15.74 13.88 -4.41
CA VAL A 95 14.34 13.74 -4.79
C VAL A 95 13.92 14.89 -5.70
N ASP A 96 13.01 14.62 -6.63
CA ASP A 96 12.36 15.69 -7.37
C ASP A 96 11.46 16.49 -6.42
N GLN A 97 11.76 17.77 -6.24
CA GLN A 97 11.06 18.61 -5.26
C GLN A 97 9.56 18.76 -5.57
N LYS A 98 9.17 18.76 -6.85
CA LYS A 98 7.76 18.90 -7.25
C LYS A 98 7.00 17.63 -6.92
N ALA A 99 7.56 16.47 -7.27
CA ALA A 99 6.99 15.17 -6.94
C ALA A 99 6.90 15.00 -5.41
N PHE A 100 7.97 15.30 -4.68
CA PHE A 100 8.00 15.20 -3.22
C PHE A 100 6.91 16.04 -2.55
N ASN A 101 6.78 17.30 -2.95
CA ASN A 101 5.76 18.19 -2.38
C ASN A 101 4.34 17.76 -2.73
N ARG A 102 4.10 17.33 -3.99
CA ARG A 102 2.80 16.85 -4.44
C ARG A 102 2.39 15.59 -3.70
N ASP A 103 3.25 14.56 -3.73
CA ASP A 103 2.95 13.24 -3.17
C ASP A 103 2.87 13.31 -1.64
N GLY A 104 3.75 14.09 -1.01
CA GLY A 104 3.70 14.38 0.42
C GLY A 104 2.41 15.08 0.85
N ALA A 105 1.95 16.08 0.09
CA ALA A 105 0.68 16.76 0.36
C ALA A 105 -0.51 15.81 0.21
N VAL A 106 -0.51 14.94 -0.79
CA VAL A 106 -1.56 13.93 -1.00
C VAL A 106 -1.59 12.93 0.15
N VAL A 107 -0.44 12.40 0.58
CA VAL A 107 -0.35 11.47 1.71
C VAL A 107 -0.81 12.12 3.02
N LEU A 108 -0.43 13.38 3.27
CA LEU A 108 -0.91 14.13 4.43
C LEU A 108 -2.43 14.34 4.38
N GLY A 109 -2.97 14.75 3.22
CA GLY A 109 -4.41 14.91 3.03
C GLY A 109 -5.18 13.61 3.23
N ALA A 110 -4.69 12.50 2.66
CA ALA A 110 -5.27 11.17 2.84
C ALA A 110 -5.22 10.73 4.30
N THR A 111 -4.12 11.00 5.02
CA THR A 111 -3.98 10.68 6.44
C THR A 111 -5.01 11.45 7.28
N VAL A 112 -5.16 12.76 7.04
CA VAL A 112 -6.17 13.59 7.72
C VAL A 112 -7.58 13.08 7.41
N ALA A 113 -7.87 12.71 6.16
CA ALA A 113 -9.16 12.16 5.78
C ALA A 113 -9.45 10.82 6.48
N VAL A 114 -8.46 9.92 6.57
CA VAL A 114 -8.58 8.65 7.31
C VAL A 114 -8.83 8.91 8.80
N ILE A 115 -8.14 9.88 9.42
CA ILE A 115 -8.39 10.26 10.82
C ILE A 115 -9.81 10.79 10.99
N ALA A 116 -10.25 11.71 10.12
CA ALA A 116 -11.60 12.29 10.19
C ALA A 116 -12.70 11.22 10.08
N VAL A 117 -12.55 10.27 9.15
CA VAL A 117 -13.47 9.13 9.02
C VAL A 117 -13.37 8.21 10.24
N SER A 118 -12.18 7.96 10.77
CA SER A 118 -12.03 7.13 11.98
C SER A 118 -12.74 7.72 13.19
N MET A 119 -12.79 9.06 13.30
CA MET A 119 -13.49 9.77 14.38
C MET A 119 -15.02 9.63 14.31
N THR A 120 -15.60 9.25 13.16
CA THR A 120 -17.04 8.96 13.08
C THR A 120 -17.40 7.58 13.68
N GLY A 121 -16.39 6.76 13.99
CA GLY A 121 -16.55 5.44 14.59
C GLY A 121 -16.81 4.31 13.58
N GLU A 122 -17.09 4.63 12.31
CA GLU A 122 -17.43 3.63 11.29
C GLU A 122 -16.84 3.97 9.91
N PHE A 123 -16.18 2.98 9.30
CA PHE A 123 -15.84 3.01 7.87
C PHE A 123 -17.00 2.42 7.06
N ASN A 124 -17.86 3.29 6.56
CA ASN A 124 -18.98 2.89 5.70
C ASN A 124 -18.59 2.84 4.21
N ARG A 125 -19.49 2.31 3.38
CA ARG A 125 -19.28 2.20 1.92
C ARG A 125 -19.04 3.55 1.23
N ILE A 126 -19.65 4.62 1.74
CA ILE A 126 -19.52 5.97 1.18
C ILE A 126 -18.09 6.46 1.39
N ALA A 127 -17.53 6.30 2.58
CA ALA A 127 -16.12 6.61 2.85
C ALA A 127 -15.19 5.78 1.95
N GLY A 128 -15.46 4.48 1.80
CA GLY A 128 -14.70 3.60 0.91
C GLY A 128 -14.70 4.07 -0.55
N VAL A 129 -15.88 4.43 -1.09
CA VAL A 129 -16.00 5.01 -2.44
C VAL A 129 -15.27 6.35 -2.53
N GLY A 130 -15.34 7.18 -1.49
CA GLY A 130 -14.59 8.44 -1.41
C GLY A 130 -13.08 8.24 -1.53
N PHE A 131 -12.52 7.27 -0.79
CA PHE A 131 -11.09 6.95 -0.87
C PHE A 131 -10.70 6.35 -2.24
N LEU A 132 -11.56 5.52 -2.85
CA LEU A 132 -11.34 5.00 -4.20
C LEU A 132 -11.36 6.11 -5.27
N ALA A 133 -12.26 7.08 -5.14
CA ALA A 133 -12.29 8.25 -6.02
C ALA A 133 -11.04 9.12 -5.83
N ALA A 134 -10.59 9.31 -4.59
CA ALA A 134 -9.40 10.10 -4.28
C ALA A 134 -8.12 9.49 -4.88
N ILE A 135 -7.91 8.17 -4.74
CA ILE A 135 -6.75 7.51 -5.36
C ILE A 135 -6.84 7.51 -6.89
N SER A 136 -8.05 7.37 -7.46
CA SER A 136 -8.24 7.45 -8.91
C SER A 136 -7.97 8.84 -9.48
N ALA A 137 -8.23 9.91 -8.72
CA ALA A 137 -7.92 11.27 -9.12
C ALA A 137 -6.43 11.63 -8.97
N TYR A 138 -5.69 10.88 -8.14
CA TYR A 138 -4.26 11.07 -7.94
C TYR A 138 -3.39 10.39 -9.00
N LEU A 139 -3.79 9.17 -9.41
CA LEU A 139 -3.12 8.38 -10.45
C LEU A 139 -3.23 9.03 -11.83
#